data_AF-A0A7S6SA05-F1
#
_entry.id   AF-A0A7S6SA05-F1
#
_cell.length_a   1.000
_cell.length_b   1.000
_cell.length_c   1.000
_cell.angle_alpha   90.00
_cell.angle_beta   90.00
_cell.angle_gamma   90.00
#
_symmetry.space_group_name_H-M   'P 1'
#
loop_
_entity.id
_entity.type
_entity.pdbx_description
1 polymer ?
#
loop_
_entity_poly.entity_id
_entity_poly.type
_entity_poly.pdbx_seq_one_letter_code
_entity_poly.pdbx_strand_id
1 'polypeptide(L)'
;MPSITDDYRIDAVLAGSDIRWDAGPGGTVALTYSFMSALPVYADPAQDGNGFSVMTNDQKTAVREILATLSSQFNITFREVGDSATSYGQLRFGNNAQAATSGYAYYPDKLAGDTAGDLYINNAAAVSQTTHVVSGTNAYSTLIHEIGHTLGLKHPGNYNAADPGSTNANDGPFLTGVEDSELFSIMSYTQQSQGLERINLAPYDYAALAYLYNAKPEHTGDDTYTLTSASGRSVQTIYDDGGSDTLDASALNTAVNLNLNPATPGTLSSVGLTPDNQAAIDNLSLGLTTVIENAIGGSGNDTLVGNSASNTLIGNDGNDTLIGQLGNDSMTGGAGSDIFGLSNVGFYTFQDFVPGVDKVAFDTRLGLTNFAELSPYITSIDTQGDDIVVHFVDNIASITFVGVLQQSAALSVSDVVFQAF
;
A
#
# COMPACT_ATOMS: atom_id res chain seq x y z
N MET A 1 8.94 -14.42 -20.06
CA MET A 1 9.35 -13.34 -21.00
C MET A 1 10.63 -12.67 -20.53
N PRO A 2 11.39 -11.98 -21.41
CA PRO A 2 12.38 -10.99 -20.98
C PRO A 2 11.71 -9.92 -20.10
N SER A 3 12.47 -9.28 -19.22
CA SER A 3 11.94 -8.21 -18.37
C SER A 3 11.42 -7.05 -19.21
N ILE A 4 10.27 -6.48 -18.83
CA ILE A 4 9.64 -5.34 -19.52
C ILE A 4 10.12 -4.02 -18.90
N THR A 5 10.37 -4.02 -17.59
CA THR A 5 10.63 -2.84 -16.79
C THR A 5 11.94 -2.87 -15.99
N ASP A 6 12.69 -3.98 -16.06
CA ASP A 6 13.80 -4.33 -15.15
C ASP A 6 13.38 -4.51 -13.67
N ASP A 7 12.07 -4.54 -13.39
CA ASP A 7 11.49 -4.85 -12.07
C ASP A 7 10.51 -6.03 -12.17
N TYR A 8 10.86 -7.16 -11.55
CA TYR A 8 10.04 -8.37 -11.61
C TYR A 8 8.65 -8.17 -10.98
N ARG A 9 8.52 -7.27 -10.01
CA ARG A 9 7.26 -7.01 -9.29
C ARG A 9 6.24 -6.38 -10.23
N ILE A 10 6.72 -5.48 -11.08
CA ILE A 10 5.92 -4.80 -12.10
C ILE A 10 5.66 -5.75 -13.27
N ASP A 11 6.70 -6.42 -13.77
CA ASP A 11 6.58 -7.37 -14.88
C ASP A 11 5.60 -8.51 -14.58
N ALA A 12 5.50 -8.94 -13.32
CA ALA A 12 4.57 -9.99 -12.91
C ALA A 12 3.10 -9.58 -13.03
N VAL A 13 2.80 -8.28 -13.05
CA VAL A 13 1.43 -7.74 -13.13
C VAL A 13 1.13 -7.20 -14.54
N LEU A 14 2.10 -7.10 -15.44
CA LEU A 14 1.88 -6.65 -16.82
C LEU A 14 1.46 -7.81 -17.74
N ALA A 15 0.36 -7.65 -18.48
CA ALA A 15 -0.07 -8.62 -19.50
C ALA A 15 0.88 -8.68 -20.72
N GLY A 16 1.66 -7.63 -20.93
CA GLY A 16 2.68 -7.51 -21.97
C GLY A 16 2.95 -6.04 -22.28
N SER A 17 4.11 -5.74 -22.89
CA SER A 17 4.48 -4.35 -23.22
C SER A 17 3.55 -3.68 -24.24
N ASP A 18 2.91 -4.47 -25.10
CA ASP A 18 2.01 -4.02 -26.16
C ASP A 18 0.52 -4.21 -25.82
N ILE A 19 0.21 -4.79 -24.65
CA ILE A 19 -1.16 -4.98 -24.16
C ILE A 19 -1.57 -3.73 -23.37
N ARG A 20 -1.75 -2.64 -24.10
CA ARG A 20 -2.13 -1.34 -23.54
C ARG A 20 -2.82 -0.47 -24.58
N TRP A 21 -3.50 0.58 -24.11
CA TRP A 21 -3.99 1.64 -24.97
C TRP A 21 -2.86 2.63 -25.29
N ASP A 22 -2.52 2.83 -26.56
CA ASP A 22 -1.43 3.73 -26.94
C ASP A 22 -1.93 5.13 -27.32
N ALA A 23 -1.29 6.17 -26.79
CA ALA A 23 -1.48 7.57 -27.23
C ALA A 23 -0.48 8.00 -28.33
N GLY A 24 0.43 7.11 -28.73
CA GLY A 24 1.70 7.50 -29.36
C GLY A 24 2.71 8.06 -28.34
N PRO A 25 3.97 8.36 -28.74
CA PRO A 25 5.03 8.74 -27.81
C PRO A 25 4.72 10.04 -27.03
N GLY A 26 4.76 9.97 -25.69
CA GLY A 26 4.60 11.11 -24.77
C GLY A 26 3.18 11.68 -24.65
N GLY A 27 2.17 10.99 -25.22
CA GLY A 27 0.78 11.45 -25.24
C GLY A 27 -0.05 10.97 -24.05
N THR A 28 -1.06 11.75 -23.70
CA THR A 28 -2.17 11.31 -22.83
C THR A 28 -3.08 10.35 -23.60
N VAL A 29 -3.42 9.20 -23.01
CA VAL A 29 -4.41 8.28 -23.60
C VAL A 29 -5.81 8.83 -23.35
N ALA A 30 -6.59 9.03 -24.41
CA ALA A 30 -7.99 9.45 -24.31
C ALA A 30 -8.91 8.27 -24.65
N LEU A 31 -9.51 7.67 -23.62
CA LEU A 31 -10.46 6.58 -23.78
C LEU A 31 -11.90 7.07 -23.67
N THR A 32 -12.75 6.46 -24.48
CA THR A 32 -14.20 6.55 -24.29
C THR A 32 -14.69 5.33 -23.54
N TYR A 33 -15.70 5.50 -22.71
CA TYR A 33 -16.39 4.37 -22.09
C TYR A 33 -17.89 4.48 -22.20
N SER A 34 -18.58 3.35 -22.15
CA SER A 34 -20.03 3.30 -22.17
C SER A 34 -20.58 2.19 -21.27
N PHE A 35 -21.79 2.37 -20.77
CA PHE A 35 -22.51 1.33 -20.04
C PHE A 35 -23.40 0.58 -21.02
N MET A 36 -23.22 -0.75 -21.13
CA MET A 36 -23.97 -1.57 -22.06
C MET A 36 -25.48 -1.36 -21.87
N SER A 37 -26.13 -0.91 -22.93
CA SER A 37 -27.59 -0.70 -23.01
C SER A 37 -28.33 -1.90 -23.58
N ALA A 38 -27.61 -2.75 -24.32
CA ALA A 38 -28.00 -4.04 -24.86
C ALA A 38 -26.74 -4.89 -25.02
N LEU A 39 -26.92 -6.20 -25.19
CA LEU A 39 -25.81 -7.10 -25.48
C LEU A 39 -25.12 -6.68 -26.80
N PRO A 40 -23.79 -6.54 -26.84
CA PRO A 40 -23.07 -6.22 -28.08
C PRO A 40 -23.29 -7.26 -29.18
N VAL A 41 -23.29 -6.84 -30.44
CA VAL A 41 -23.52 -7.75 -31.58
C VAL A 41 -22.39 -8.76 -31.80
N TYR A 42 -21.19 -8.43 -31.33
CA TYR A 42 -19.99 -9.25 -31.42
C TYR A 42 -19.77 -10.13 -30.17
N ALA A 43 -20.56 -9.91 -29.11
CA ALA A 43 -20.41 -10.63 -27.85
C ALA A 43 -20.78 -12.11 -28.02
N ASP A 44 -20.13 -12.99 -27.27
CA ASP A 44 -20.47 -14.41 -27.23
C ASP A 44 -21.85 -14.59 -26.59
N PRO A 45 -22.87 -15.06 -27.31
CA PRO A 45 -24.22 -15.18 -26.75
C PRO A 45 -24.33 -16.18 -25.60
N ALA A 46 -23.44 -17.18 -25.56
CA ALA A 46 -23.44 -18.23 -24.55
C ALA A 46 -22.66 -17.83 -23.30
N GLN A 47 -21.60 -17.03 -23.44
CA GLN A 47 -20.81 -16.53 -22.32
C GLN A 47 -21.29 -15.14 -21.88
N ASP A 48 -21.08 -14.13 -22.71
CA ASP A 48 -21.40 -12.72 -22.42
C ASP A 48 -22.92 -12.48 -22.35
N GLY A 49 -23.68 -13.19 -23.19
CA GLY A 49 -25.15 -13.10 -23.24
C GLY A 49 -25.87 -13.81 -22.10
N ASN A 50 -25.20 -14.69 -21.36
CA ASN A 50 -25.84 -15.53 -20.36
C ASN A 50 -26.39 -14.70 -19.19
N GLY A 51 -27.72 -14.54 -19.13
CA GLY A 51 -28.33 -13.72 -18.08
C GLY A 51 -27.90 -12.25 -18.13
N PHE A 52 -27.53 -11.73 -19.31
CA PHE A 52 -27.09 -10.35 -19.48
C PHE A 52 -28.02 -9.36 -18.78
N SER A 53 -27.43 -8.42 -18.05
CA SER A 53 -28.15 -7.26 -17.53
C SER A 53 -27.32 -6.00 -17.62
N VAL A 54 -28.00 -4.86 -17.73
CA VAL A 54 -27.34 -3.55 -17.66
C VAL A 54 -26.83 -3.29 -16.23
N MET A 55 -25.76 -2.51 -16.10
CA MET A 55 -25.27 -2.10 -14.79
C MET A 55 -26.32 -1.30 -14.00
N THR A 56 -26.36 -1.54 -12.69
CA THR A 56 -27.17 -0.78 -11.73
C THR A 56 -26.62 0.64 -11.59
N ASN A 57 -27.38 1.54 -10.96
CA ASN A 57 -26.90 2.90 -10.72
C ASN A 57 -25.68 2.93 -9.80
N ASP A 58 -25.65 2.08 -8.76
CA ASP A 58 -24.50 1.96 -7.85
C ASP A 58 -23.25 1.53 -8.61
N GLN A 59 -23.34 0.51 -9.46
CA GLN A 59 -22.24 0.07 -10.32
C GLN A 59 -21.74 1.19 -11.24
N LYS A 60 -22.66 1.92 -11.89
CA LYS A 60 -22.30 3.06 -12.75
C LYS A 60 -21.59 4.17 -11.99
N THR A 61 -22.02 4.45 -10.76
CA THR A 61 -21.38 5.44 -9.89
C THR A 61 -19.97 4.98 -9.51
N ALA A 62 -19.82 3.73 -9.05
CA ALA A 62 -18.51 3.16 -8.70
C ALA A 62 -17.53 3.16 -9.89
N VAL A 63 -17.96 2.76 -11.09
CA VAL A 63 -17.12 2.83 -12.29
C VAL A 63 -16.66 4.26 -12.56
N ARG A 64 -17.55 5.25 -12.47
CA ARG A 64 -17.16 6.66 -12.67
C ARG A 64 -16.15 7.14 -11.63
N GLU A 65 -16.32 6.76 -10.37
CA GLU A 65 -15.39 7.08 -9.29
C GLU A 65 -14.01 6.47 -9.55
N ILE A 66 -13.94 5.18 -9.87
CA ILE A 66 -12.69 4.48 -10.17
C ILE A 66 -11.98 5.11 -11.38
N LEU A 67 -12.71 5.35 -12.49
CA LEU A 67 -12.13 5.97 -13.69
C LEU A 67 -11.69 7.43 -13.44
N ALA A 68 -12.37 8.16 -12.56
CA ALA A 68 -11.96 9.50 -12.16
C ALA A 68 -10.65 9.47 -11.36
N THR A 69 -10.52 8.55 -10.40
CA THR A 69 -9.27 8.32 -9.65
C THR A 69 -8.12 7.94 -10.60
N LEU A 70 -8.35 7.00 -11.52
CA LEU A 70 -7.33 6.64 -12.51
C LEU A 70 -6.93 7.83 -13.41
N SER A 71 -7.88 8.71 -13.74
CA SER A 71 -7.58 9.94 -14.49
C SER A 71 -6.80 10.96 -13.68
N SER A 72 -6.96 11.01 -12.35
CA SER A 72 -6.15 11.92 -11.51
C SER A 72 -4.73 11.40 -11.36
N GLN A 73 -4.55 10.08 -11.29
CA GLN A 73 -3.27 9.43 -11.01
C GLN A 73 -2.39 9.19 -12.25
N PHE A 74 -2.97 9.04 -13.44
CA PHE A 74 -2.20 8.68 -14.64
C PHE A 74 -2.51 9.61 -15.82
N ASN A 75 -1.66 9.63 -16.84
CA ASN A 75 -1.91 10.32 -18.12
C ASN A 75 -2.89 9.54 -19.01
N ILE A 76 -4.04 9.21 -18.43
CA ILE A 76 -5.22 8.66 -19.09
C ILE A 76 -6.43 9.54 -18.78
N THR A 77 -7.37 9.62 -19.71
CA THR A 77 -8.64 10.33 -19.52
C THR A 77 -9.78 9.45 -19.99
N PHE A 78 -10.89 9.45 -19.27
CA PHE A 78 -12.08 8.69 -19.60
C PHE A 78 -13.26 9.62 -19.89
N ARG A 79 -13.91 9.42 -21.03
CA ARG A 79 -15.12 10.17 -21.41
C ARG A 79 -16.29 9.21 -21.62
N GLU A 80 -17.35 9.40 -20.85
CA GLU A 80 -18.59 8.66 -21.06
C GLU A 80 -19.22 9.01 -22.40
N VAL A 81 -19.63 7.99 -23.15
CA VAL A 81 -20.39 8.13 -24.39
C VAL A 81 -21.66 7.29 -24.34
N GLY A 82 -22.63 7.62 -25.21
CA GLY A 82 -23.83 6.81 -25.35
C GLY A 82 -23.50 5.40 -25.86
N ASP A 83 -24.29 4.42 -25.42
CA ASP A 83 -24.15 3.02 -25.80
C ASP A 83 -25.28 2.57 -26.73
N SER A 84 -24.95 1.67 -27.65
CA SER A 84 -25.88 0.92 -28.48
C SER A 84 -25.20 -0.35 -29.01
N ALA A 85 -25.94 -1.15 -29.77
CA ALA A 85 -25.42 -2.35 -30.39
C ALA A 85 -24.23 -2.10 -31.35
N THR A 86 -24.11 -0.90 -31.95
CA THR A 86 -23.13 -0.58 -33.01
C THR A 86 -22.38 0.74 -32.82
N SER A 87 -22.60 1.43 -31.71
CA SER A 87 -21.90 2.67 -31.32
C SER A 87 -21.72 2.66 -29.81
N TYR A 88 -20.48 2.62 -29.35
CA TYR A 88 -20.10 2.37 -27.96
C TYR A 88 -18.74 2.99 -27.64
N GLY A 89 -18.39 3.03 -26.36
CA GLY A 89 -17.06 3.41 -25.91
C GLY A 89 -16.04 2.28 -26.12
N GLN A 90 -14.76 2.61 -26.03
CA GLN A 90 -13.67 1.63 -26.08
C GLN A 90 -13.68 0.70 -24.87
N LEU A 91 -14.12 1.19 -23.72
CA LEU A 91 -14.41 0.35 -22.56
C LEU A 91 -15.92 0.21 -22.44
N ARG A 92 -16.42 -1.03 -22.27
CA ARG A 92 -17.85 -1.26 -22.08
C ARG A 92 -18.12 -2.07 -20.85
N PHE A 93 -19.12 -1.62 -20.10
CA PHE A 93 -19.42 -2.14 -18.78
C PHE A 93 -20.82 -2.77 -18.74
N GLY A 94 -20.89 -4.07 -18.47
CA GLY A 94 -22.13 -4.83 -18.37
C GLY A 94 -22.12 -5.85 -17.23
N ASN A 95 -23.20 -6.60 -17.12
CA ASN A 95 -23.30 -7.74 -16.22
C ASN A 95 -23.72 -8.99 -16.99
N ASN A 96 -23.31 -10.16 -16.51
CA ASN A 96 -23.84 -11.45 -16.92
C ASN A 96 -23.82 -12.45 -15.75
N ALA A 97 -24.48 -13.59 -15.92
CA ALA A 97 -24.50 -14.64 -14.92
C ALA A 97 -23.28 -15.55 -15.12
N GLN A 98 -22.42 -15.62 -14.11
CA GLN A 98 -21.16 -16.37 -14.16
C GLN A 98 -21.18 -17.46 -13.09
N ALA A 99 -20.65 -18.64 -13.42
CA ALA A 99 -20.69 -19.81 -12.54
C ALA A 99 -19.52 -19.88 -11.55
N ALA A 100 -18.38 -19.27 -11.88
CA ALA A 100 -17.11 -19.47 -11.15
C ALA A 100 -16.36 -18.18 -10.80
N THR A 101 -16.79 -17.02 -11.31
CA THR A 101 -16.05 -15.74 -11.25
C THR A 101 -16.92 -14.63 -10.67
N SER A 102 -16.31 -13.62 -10.04
CA SER A 102 -17.01 -12.39 -9.60
C SER A 102 -17.12 -11.37 -10.74
N GLY A 103 -16.23 -11.45 -11.72
CA GLY A 103 -16.20 -10.67 -12.94
C GLY A 103 -15.21 -11.27 -13.93
N TYR A 104 -15.20 -10.73 -15.14
CA TYR A 104 -14.08 -10.86 -16.07
C TYR A 104 -14.04 -9.65 -17.00
N ALA A 105 -12.87 -9.41 -17.58
CA ALA A 105 -12.68 -8.38 -18.59
C ALA A 105 -11.75 -8.86 -19.71
N TYR A 106 -11.85 -8.18 -20.85
CA TYR A 106 -10.98 -8.38 -22.00
C TYR A 106 -9.87 -7.34 -22.01
N TYR A 107 -8.64 -7.79 -22.21
CA TYR A 107 -7.47 -6.95 -22.36
C TYR A 107 -7.61 -5.92 -23.50
N PRO A 108 -6.83 -4.83 -23.47
CA PRO A 108 -6.65 -3.93 -24.61
C PRO A 108 -5.80 -4.56 -25.72
N ASP A 109 -6.12 -5.80 -26.11
CA ASP A 109 -5.43 -6.53 -27.17
C ASP A 109 -5.90 -6.03 -28.54
N LYS A 110 -4.96 -5.51 -29.33
CA LYS A 110 -5.20 -5.01 -30.69
C LYS A 110 -5.74 -6.10 -31.63
N LEU A 111 -5.58 -7.38 -31.29
CA LEU A 111 -6.09 -8.51 -32.05
C LEU A 111 -7.51 -8.94 -31.63
N ALA A 112 -7.98 -8.52 -30.44
CA ALA A 112 -9.30 -8.87 -29.94
C ALA A 112 -10.44 -8.11 -30.66
N GLY A 113 -10.11 -7.05 -31.40
CA GLY A 113 -11.11 -6.28 -32.16
C GLY A 113 -12.08 -5.56 -31.23
N ASP A 114 -13.39 -5.72 -31.48
CA ASP A 114 -14.42 -4.95 -30.77
C ASP A 114 -14.66 -5.40 -29.32
N THR A 115 -14.18 -6.58 -28.90
CA THR A 115 -14.31 -7.03 -27.50
C THR A 115 -13.27 -6.42 -26.56
N ALA A 116 -12.20 -5.80 -27.09
CA ALA A 116 -11.14 -5.23 -26.27
C ALA A 116 -11.69 -4.16 -25.32
N GLY A 117 -11.46 -4.32 -24.02
CA GLY A 117 -11.97 -3.40 -23.00
C GLY A 117 -13.40 -3.65 -22.53
N ASP A 118 -14.07 -4.69 -23.02
CA ASP A 118 -15.36 -5.13 -22.48
C ASP A 118 -15.17 -5.81 -21.12
N LEU A 119 -16.09 -5.54 -20.20
CA LEU A 119 -16.07 -6.00 -18.82
C LEU A 119 -17.47 -6.43 -18.38
N TYR A 120 -17.54 -7.62 -17.77
CA TYR A 120 -18.77 -8.19 -17.25
C TYR A 120 -18.63 -8.53 -15.76
N ILE A 121 -19.51 -7.96 -14.95
CA ILE A 121 -19.63 -8.26 -13.51
C ILE A 121 -20.71 -9.31 -13.26
N ASN A 122 -20.47 -10.22 -12.32
CA ASN A 122 -21.38 -11.34 -12.07
C ASN A 122 -22.69 -10.87 -11.42
N ASN A 123 -23.82 -11.26 -12.03
CA ASN A 123 -25.17 -11.03 -11.52
C ASN A 123 -25.90 -12.31 -11.06
N ALA A 124 -25.21 -13.46 -11.05
CA ALA A 124 -25.76 -14.71 -10.57
C ALA A 124 -26.12 -14.61 -9.08
N ALA A 125 -27.32 -15.03 -8.70
CA ALA A 125 -27.88 -14.78 -7.36
C ALA A 125 -27.00 -15.27 -6.19
N ALA A 126 -26.16 -16.29 -6.39
CA ALA A 126 -25.32 -16.87 -5.35
C ALA A 126 -24.08 -16.02 -5.00
N VAL A 127 -23.59 -15.21 -5.95
CA VAL A 127 -22.33 -14.44 -5.86
C VAL A 127 -22.48 -13.07 -6.54
N SER A 128 -23.70 -12.52 -6.50
CA SER A 128 -24.03 -11.30 -7.25
C SER A 128 -23.28 -10.10 -6.70
N GLN A 129 -22.61 -9.40 -7.60
CA GLN A 129 -21.86 -8.16 -7.33
C GLN A 129 -22.65 -6.92 -7.75
N THR A 130 -23.98 -7.03 -7.91
CA THR A 130 -24.81 -5.95 -8.46
C THR A 130 -25.48 -5.08 -7.39
N THR A 131 -25.46 -5.51 -6.12
CA THR A 131 -26.19 -4.88 -5.01
C THR A 131 -25.20 -4.16 -4.09
N HIS A 132 -25.45 -2.88 -3.79
CA HIS A 132 -24.64 -2.07 -2.87
C HIS A 132 -23.15 -2.02 -3.25
N VAL A 133 -22.87 -1.34 -4.36
CA VAL A 133 -21.52 -1.20 -4.91
C VAL A 133 -20.97 0.17 -4.53
N VAL A 134 -20.18 0.21 -3.47
CA VAL A 134 -19.56 1.41 -2.90
C VAL A 134 -18.16 1.05 -2.38
N SER A 135 -17.29 2.05 -2.21
CA SER A 135 -15.96 1.84 -1.65
C SER A 135 -15.99 1.00 -0.36
N GLY A 136 -15.11 0.00 -0.29
CA GLY A 136 -15.00 -0.95 0.81
C GLY A 136 -15.84 -2.21 0.68
N THR A 137 -16.60 -2.39 -0.41
CA THR A 137 -17.29 -3.65 -0.70
C THR A 137 -16.52 -4.51 -1.71
N ASN A 138 -16.72 -5.84 -1.64
CA ASN A 138 -16.13 -6.79 -2.59
C ASN A 138 -16.46 -6.46 -4.05
N ALA A 139 -17.67 -5.97 -4.32
CA ALA A 139 -18.09 -5.55 -5.65
C ALA A 139 -17.27 -4.36 -6.17
N TYR A 140 -16.91 -3.42 -5.29
CA TYR A 140 -16.08 -2.27 -5.64
C TYR A 140 -14.62 -2.70 -5.89
N SER A 141 -14.07 -3.56 -5.03
CA SER A 141 -12.73 -4.17 -5.23
C SER A 141 -12.66 -4.95 -6.56
N THR A 142 -13.70 -5.75 -6.85
CA THR A 142 -13.85 -6.47 -8.13
C THR A 142 -13.87 -5.51 -9.32
N LEU A 143 -14.56 -4.36 -9.23
CA LEU A 143 -14.54 -3.38 -10.31
C LEU A 143 -13.14 -2.80 -10.56
N ILE A 144 -12.37 -2.50 -9.50
CA ILE A 144 -10.98 -2.05 -9.66
C ILE A 144 -10.15 -3.13 -10.35
N HIS A 145 -10.26 -4.38 -9.91
CA HIS A 145 -9.58 -5.54 -10.49
C HIS A 145 -9.88 -5.68 -11.99
N GLU A 146 -11.16 -5.74 -12.35
CA GLU A 146 -11.56 -5.95 -13.74
C GLU A 146 -11.22 -4.74 -14.62
N ILE A 147 -11.32 -3.51 -14.11
CA ILE A 147 -10.82 -2.33 -14.82
C ILE A 147 -9.31 -2.43 -15.04
N GLY A 148 -8.54 -2.96 -14.08
CA GLY A 148 -7.12 -3.26 -14.23
C GLY A 148 -6.81 -4.12 -15.46
N HIS A 149 -7.58 -5.19 -15.68
CA HIS A 149 -7.49 -6.01 -16.89
C HIS A 149 -7.76 -5.20 -18.17
N THR A 150 -8.80 -4.36 -18.20
CA THR A 150 -9.09 -3.50 -19.36
C THR A 150 -7.98 -2.49 -19.68
N LEU A 151 -7.07 -2.26 -18.73
CA LEU A 151 -5.92 -1.38 -18.85
C LEU A 151 -4.59 -2.12 -19.06
N GLY A 152 -4.60 -3.46 -19.09
CA GLY A 152 -3.43 -4.26 -19.42
C GLY A 152 -2.73 -4.95 -18.24
N LEU A 153 -3.36 -4.98 -17.06
CA LEU A 153 -2.83 -5.72 -15.91
C LEU A 153 -3.26 -7.18 -15.97
N LYS A 154 -2.36 -8.13 -15.73
CA LYS A 154 -2.66 -9.56 -15.59
C LYS A 154 -2.68 -9.99 -14.13
N HIS A 155 -3.21 -11.19 -13.87
CA HIS A 155 -3.02 -11.84 -12.56
C HIS A 155 -1.52 -12.09 -12.30
N PRO A 156 -1.05 -11.89 -11.05
CA PRO A 156 0.37 -11.99 -10.72
C PRO A 156 0.87 -13.43 -10.62
N GLY A 157 -0.01 -14.43 -10.54
CA GLY A 157 0.34 -15.85 -10.52
C GLY A 157 -0.10 -16.61 -11.78
N ASN A 158 0.33 -17.88 -11.88
CA ASN A 158 -0.08 -18.76 -12.97
C ASN A 158 -1.46 -19.39 -12.71
N TYR A 159 -2.49 -18.56 -12.67
CA TYR A 159 -3.86 -19.01 -12.45
C TYR A 159 -4.85 -18.14 -13.22
N ASN A 160 -6.03 -18.71 -13.47
CA ASN A 160 -7.23 -18.02 -13.91
C ASN A 160 -8.41 -18.76 -13.27
N ALA A 161 -9.42 -18.05 -12.76
CA ALA A 161 -10.57 -18.67 -12.10
C ALA A 161 -11.35 -19.62 -13.03
N ALA A 162 -11.32 -19.38 -14.34
CA ALA A 162 -11.91 -20.29 -15.34
C ALA A 162 -11.00 -21.46 -15.75
N ASP A 163 -9.70 -21.41 -15.42
CA ASP A 163 -8.70 -22.45 -15.71
C ASP A 163 -7.70 -22.62 -14.55
N PRO A 164 -8.16 -23.10 -13.37
CA PRO A 164 -7.31 -23.26 -12.20
C PRO A 164 -6.29 -24.38 -12.44
N GLY A 165 -5.03 -23.98 -12.62
CA GLY A 165 -3.93 -24.91 -12.90
C GLY A 165 -3.59 -25.06 -14.38
N SER A 166 -3.95 -24.08 -15.22
CA SER A 166 -3.49 -24.03 -16.61
C SER A 166 -1.97 -24.25 -16.69
N THR A 167 -1.59 -25.30 -17.43
CA THR A 167 -0.20 -25.53 -17.85
C THR A 167 0.12 -24.80 -19.15
N ASN A 168 -0.88 -24.11 -19.73
CA ASN A 168 -0.63 -23.16 -20.80
C ASN A 168 0.13 -22.00 -20.17
N ALA A 169 1.39 -21.86 -20.58
CA ALA A 169 2.29 -20.81 -20.15
C ALA A 169 1.66 -19.43 -20.44
N ASN A 170 0.85 -18.92 -19.52
CA ASN A 170 0.70 -17.49 -19.40
C ASN A 170 2.09 -16.97 -19.05
N ASP A 171 2.59 -16.10 -19.90
CA ASP A 171 3.98 -15.72 -19.92
C ASP A 171 4.41 -15.10 -18.58
N GLY A 172 5.17 -15.87 -17.78
CA GLY A 172 5.82 -15.34 -16.59
C GLY A 172 6.67 -14.09 -16.92
N PRO A 173 7.03 -13.28 -15.92
CA PRO A 173 7.21 -13.67 -14.52
C PRO A 173 5.93 -13.68 -13.68
N PHE A 174 6.03 -14.28 -12.50
CA PHE A 174 4.97 -14.38 -11.50
C PHE A 174 5.49 -13.95 -10.13
N LEU A 175 4.61 -13.39 -9.29
CA LEU A 175 4.87 -13.19 -7.87
C LEU A 175 4.87 -14.54 -7.14
N THR A 176 5.54 -14.61 -5.99
CA THR A 176 5.57 -15.82 -5.17
C THR A 176 5.42 -15.50 -3.69
N GLY A 177 4.95 -16.47 -2.91
CA GLY A 177 4.83 -16.33 -1.46
C GLY A 177 3.85 -15.21 -1.09
N VAL A 178 4.27 -14.36 -0.16
CA VAL A 178 3.43 -13.28 0.40
C VAL A 178 3.17 -12.13 -0.58
N GLU A 179 4.00 -11.98 -1.61
CA GLU A 179 3.83 -10.94 -2.62
C GLU A 179 2.66 -11.21 -3.57
N ASP A 180 2.31 -12.48 -3.78
CA ASP A 180 1.10 -12.86 -4.52
C ASP A 180 -0.12 -12.75 -3.59
N SER A 181 -0.48 -11.50 -3.26
CA SER A 181 -1.66 -11.15 -2.46
C SER A 181 -2.23 -9.78 -2.81
N GLU A 182 -3.50 -9.57 -2.46
CA GLU A 182 -4.23 -8.30 -2.62
C GLU A 182 -3.57 -7.11 -1.89
N LEU A 183 -2.65 -7.41 -0.97
CA LEU A 183 -1.82 -6.42 -0.27
C LEU A 183 -0.86 -5.71 -1.23
N PHE A 184 -0.33 -6.43 -2.22
CA PHE A 184 0.67 -5.95 -3.18
C PHE A 184 0.13 -5.81 -4.60
N SER A 185 -0.85 -6.62 -5.00
CA SER A 185 -1.57 -6.50 -6.27
C SER A 185 -3.04 -6.90 -6.09
N ILE A 186 -3.97 -5.98 -6.38
CA ILE A 186 -5.41 -6.27 -6.42
C ILE A 186 -5.76 -7.30 -7.49
N MET A 187 -4.84 -7.56 -8.43
CA MET A 187 -4.97 -8.62 -9.43
C MET A 187 -4.75 -10.02 -8.83
N SER A 188 -4.28 -10.14 -7.59
CA SER A 188 -4.11 -11.45 -6.93
C SER A 188 -5.46 -12.06 -6.51
N TYR A 189 -5.51 -13.38 -6.44
CA TYR A 189 -6.61 -14.12 -5.81
C TYR A 189 -6.39 -14.42 -4.32
N THR A 190 -5.21 -14.11 -3.78
CA THR A 190 -4.92 -14.33 -2.36
C THR A 190 -5.37 -13.12 -1.56
N GLN A 191 -6.48 -13.31 -0.85
CA GLN A 191 -7.09 -12.27 -0.02
C GLN A 191 -6.26 -11.89 1.21
N GLN A 192 -6.47 -10.68 1.71
CA GLN A 192 -5.99 -10.28 3.03
C GLN A 192 -6.57 -11.22 4.12
N SER A 193 -5.77 -11.49 5.15
CA SER A 193 -6.02 -12.56 6.13
C SER A 193 -7.30 -12.41 6.97
N GLN A 194 -7.86 -11.20 7.06
CA GLN A 194 -9.10 -10.86 7.77
C GLN A 194 -10.27 -10.61 6.80
N GLY A 195 -10.09 -10.81 5.50
CA GLY A 195 -11.13 -10.58 4.48
C GLY A 195 -11.49 -9.12 4.29
N LEU A 196 -10.58 -8.19 4.58
CA LEU A 196 -10.77 -6.77 4.33
C LEU A 196 -10.64 -6.47 2.83
N GLU A 197 -11.55 -5.66 2.31
CA GLU A 197 -11.59 -5.28 0.90
C GLU A 197 -10.69 -4.08 0.62
N ARG A 198 -10.07 -4.09 -0.56
CA ARG A 198 -9.21 -3.00 -1.04
C ARG A 198 -10.04 -1.88 -1.68
N ILE A 199 -9.64 -0.63 -1.42
CA ILE A 199 -10.36 0.57 -1.90
C ILE A 199 -9.65 1.36 -3.01
N ASN A 200 -8.38 1.08 -3.27
CA ASN A 200 -7.58 1.72 -4.32
C ASN A 200 -6.51 0.76 -4.86
N LEU A 201 -5.78 1.15 -5.91
CA LEU A 201 -4.73 0.30 -6.50
C LEU A 201 -3.69 -0.13 -5.45
N ALA A 202 -3.28 -1.40 -5.49
CA ALA A 202 -2.17 -1.87 -4.68
C ALA A 202 -0.83 -1.41 -5.27
N PRO A 203 0.27 -1.43 -4.49
CA PRO A 203 1.55 -0.83 -4.87
C PRO A 203 2.08 -1.31 -6.22
N TYR A 204 1.95 -2.60 -6.55
CA TYR A 204 2.48 -3.15 -7.81
C TYR A 204 1.55 -2.84 -8.99
N ASP A 205 0.24 -2.74 -8.77
CA ASP A 205 -0.71 -2.32 -9.81
C ASP A 205 -0.51 -0.86 -10.20
N TYR A 206 -0.31 0.01 -9.20
CA TYR A 206 -0.01 1.43 -9.43
C TYR A 206 1.29 1.59 -10.21
N ALA A 207 2.36 0.89 -9.82
CA ALA A 207 3.62 0.92 -10.54
C ALA A 207 3.50 0.39 -11.98
N ALA A 208 2.71 -0.65 -12.21
CA ALA A 208 2.42 -1.17 -13.55
C ALA A 208 1.64 -0.18 -14.41
N LEU A 209 0.60 0.47 -13.87
CA LEU A 209 -0.13 1.52 -14.58
C LEU A 209 0.71 2.79 -14.77
N ALA A 210 1.60 3.12 -13.83
CA ALA A 210 2.56 4.21 -13.98
C ALA A 210 3.51 3.95 -15.16
N TYR A 211 3.95 2.70 -15.34
CA TYR A 211 4.73 2.30 -16.50
C TYR A 211 3.93 2.39 -17.81
N LEU A 212 2.69 1.91 -17.84
CA LEU A 212 1.87 1.89 -19.06
C LEU A 212 1.38 3.28 -19.48
N TYR A 213 1.00 4.12 -18.51
CA TYR A 213 0.23 5.34 -18.73
C TYR A 213 0.85 6.60 -18.12
N ASN A 214 2.06 6.53 -17.57
CA ASN A 214 2.75 7.61 -16.85
C ASN A 214 1.95 8.13 -15.64
N ALA A 215 2.46 7.90 -14.44
CA ALA A 215 1.92 8.51 -13.23
C ALA A 215 2.02 10.04 -13.29
N LYS A 216 1.03 10.70 -12.70
CA LYS A 216 1.05 12.12 -12.36
C LYS A 216 1.56 12.26 -10.92
N PRO A 217 2.15 13.41 -10.56
CA PRO A 217 2.56 13.66 -9.19
C PRO A 217 1.34 13.64 -8.26
N GLU A 218 1.40 12.82 -7.21
CA GLU A 218 0.43 12.77 -6.13
C GLU A 218 0.96 13.56 -4.93
N HIS A 219 0.10 14.34 -4.27
CA HIS A 219 0.37 14.88 -2.92
C HIS A 219 1.72 15.58 -2.70
N THR A 220 2.18 16.43 -3.64
CA THR A 220 3.55 17.00 -3.62
C THR A 220 3.84 18.10 -2.58
N GLY A 221 3.07 18.19 -1.50
CA GLY A 221 3.30 19.16 -0.42
C GLY A 221 3.17 18.48 0.93
N ASP A 222 3.51 19.20 2.00
CA ASP A 222 3.47 18.63 3.36
C ASP A 222 2.04 18.20 3.75
N ASP A 223 1.80 16.89 3.71
CA ASP A 223 0.49 16.28 3.92
C ASP A 223 0.42 15.54 5.27
N THR A 224 -0.79 15.47 5.84
CA THR A 224 -1.06 14.71 7.07
C THR A 224 -2.18 13.71 6.81
N TYR A 225 -1.84 12.44 6.90
CA TYR A 225 -2.73 11.30 6.73
C TYR A 225 -3.29 10.87 8.08
N THR A 226 -4.44 11.44 8.46
CA THR A 226 -5.11 11.10 9.72
C THR A 226 -5.69 9.69 9.69
N LEU A 227 -5.27 8.87 10.64
CA LEU A 227 -5.68 7.50 10.86
C LEU A 227 -6.71 7.43 11.99
N THR A 228 -7.78 6.66 11.78
CA THR A 228 -8.90 6.54 12.72
C THR A 228 -9.27 5.08 12.91
N SER A 229 -10.18 4.78 13.84
CA SER A 229 -10.68 3.41 14.00
C SER A 229 -11.32 2.89 12.72
N ALA A 230 -11.87 3.77 11.87
CA ALA A 230 -12.47 3.38 10.60
C ALA A 230 -11.42 3.03 9.51
N SER A 231 -10.16 3.45 9.67
CA SER A 231 -9.08 3.08 8.75
C SER A 231 -8.85 1.56 8.70
N GLY A 232 -9.25 0.83 9.75
CA GLY A 232 -9.17 -0.63 9.82
C GLY A 232 -10.26 -1.39 9.07
N ARG A 233 -11.18 -0.70 8.38
CA ARG A 233 -12.32 -1.32 7.68
C ARG A 233 -12.00 -1.78 6.26
N SER A 234 -10.83 -1.43 5.75
CA SER A 234 -10.42 -1.68 4.36
C SER A 234 -8.92 -1.75 4.24
N VAL A 235 -8.45 -2.34 3.14
CA VAL A 235 -7.05 -2.29 2.72
C VAL A 235 -6.84 -1.08 1.80
N GLN A 236 -5.78 -0.31 2.02
CA GLN A 236 -5.46 0.85 1.18
C GLN A 236 -3.96 1.07 1.03
N THR A 237 -3.61 1.84 0.00
CA THR A 237 -2.25 2.32 -0.22
C THR A 237 -2.23 3.84 -0.26
N ILE A 238 -1.28 4.47 0.44
CA ILE A 238 -1.01 5.91 0.33
C ILE A 238 0.02 6.12 -0.78
N TYR A 239 -0.26 7.07 -1.67
CA TYR A 239 0.65 7.53 -2.71
C TYR A 239 0.95 9.00 -2.49
N ASP A 240 2.22 9.30 -2.33
CA ASP A 240 2.78 10.62 -2.12
C ASP A 240 4.11 10.73 -2.86
N ASP A 241 4.34 11.84 -3.57
CA ASP A 241 5.52 12.10 -4.39
C ASP A 241 6.34 13.30 -3.88
N GLY A 242 6.04 13.84 -2.70
CA GLY A 242 6.98 14.67 -1.95
C GLY A 242 6.35 15.68 -1.02
N GLY A 243 7.14 16.19 -0.10
CA GLY A 243 6.64 16.96 1.03
C GLY A 243 7.45 16.56 2.25
N SER A 244 7.01 17.00 3.41
CA SER A 244 7.35 16.39 4.69
C SER A 244 6.08 15.88 5.33
N ASP A 245 5.84 14.59 5.19
CA ASP A 245 4.50 14.01 5.35
C ASP A 245 4.37 13.26 6.67
N THR A 246 3.14 13.10 7.15
CA THR A 246 2.86 12.52 8.46
C THR A 246 1.77 11.45 8.41
N LEU A 247 2.06 10.25 8.93
CA LEU A 247 1.01 9.31 9.36
C LEU A 247 0.59 9.65 10.80
N ASP A 248 -0.65 10.07 11.00
CA ASP A 248 -1.14 10.54 12.29
C ASP A 248 -2.20 9.60 12.88
N ALA A 249 -1.79 8.77 13.83
CA ALA A 249 -2.66 7.87 14.60
C ALA A 249 -3.06 8.42 15.99
N SER A 250 -2.83 9.71 16.27
CA SER A 250 -3.10 10.31 17.59
C SER A 250 -4.54 10.19 18.09
N ALA A 251 -5.50 9.99 17.19
CA ALA A 251 -6.91 9.78 17.51
C ALA A 251 -7.24 8.34 17.96
N LEU A 252 -6.30 7.40 17.86
CA LEU A 252 -6.48 5.99 18.20
C LEU A 252 -6.12 5.72 19.66
N ASN A 253 -6.85 4.78 20.27
CA ASN A 253 -6.60 4.28 21.63
C ASN A 253 -6.27 2.77 21.67
N THR A 254 -6.04 2.21 20.49
CA THR A 254 -5.62 0.84 20.27
C THR A 254 -4.20 0.86 19.72
N ALA A 255 -3.41 -0.16 20.07
CA ALA A 255 -2.07 -0.33 19.53
C ALA A 255 -2.08 -0.27 18.00
N VAL A 256 -1.16 0.49 17.41
CA VAL A 256 -0.89 0.52 15.97
C VAL A 256 0.51 0.02 15.65
N ASN A 257 0.67 -0.50 14.44
CA ASN A 257 1.98 -0.64 13.81
C ASN A 257 2.02 0.33 12.63
N LEU A 258 2.85 1.37 12.74
CA LEU A 258 3.12 2.31 11.67
C LEU A 258 4.53 2.05 11.13
N ASN A 259 4.61 1.71 9.86
CA ASN A 259 5.87 1.48 9.18
C ASN A 259 5.97 2.41 7.97
N LEU A 260 6.98 3.28 8.00
CA LEU A 260 7.19 4.33 7.00
C LEU A 260 7.98 3.84 5.78
N ASN A 261 8.29 2.55 5.68
CA ASN A 261 8.97 2.00 4.52
C ASN A 261 7.99 1.75 3.37
N PRO A 262 8.40 1.97 2.11
CA PRO A 262 7.65 1.55 0.93
C PRO A 262 7.20 0.09 1.00
N ALA A 263 6.08 -0.23 0.36
CA ALA A 263 5.52 -1.57 0.40
C ALA A 263 6.49 -2.65 -0.10
N THR A 264 6.87 -3.53 0.81
CA THR A 264 7.55 -4.81 0.58
C THR A 264 7.06 -5.80 1.64
N PRO A 265 7.29 -7.11 1.46
CA PRO A 265 6.97 -8.09 2.49
C PRO A 265 7.49 -7.71 3.88
N GLY A 266 6.57 -7.51 4.83
CA GLY A 266 6.89 -7.15 6.22
C GLY A 266 6.93 -5.65 6.54
N THR A 267 6.61 -4.77 5.59
CA THR A 267 6.57 -3.30 5.82
C THR A 267 5.18 -2.71 5.92
N LEU A 268 4.12 -3.52 5.91
CA LEU A 268 2.75 -3.01 5.99
C LEU A 268 2.42 -2.55 7.40
N SER A 269 1.60 -1.49 7.47
CA SER A 269 1.06 -0.93 8.70
C SER A 269 -0.25 -1.62 9.09
N SER A 270 -0.51 -1.67 10.39
CA SER A 270 -1.72 -2.25 10.99
C SER A 270 -2.42 -1.17 11.81
N VAL A 271 -3.57 -0.69 11.33
CA VAL A 271 -4.20 0.54 11.83
C VAL A 271 -5.72 0.42 11.95
N GLY A 272 -6.25 0.83 13.10
CA GLY A 272 -7.69 0.90 13.35
C GLY A 272 -8.35 -0.46 13.61
N LEU A 273 -9.68 -0.49 13.44
CA LEU A 273 -10.51 -1.65 13.76
C LEU A 273 -11.28 -2.16 12.55
N THR A 274 -11.32 -3.48 12.42
CA THR A 274 -12.16 -4.19 11.45
C THR A 274 -13.66 -3.98 11.76
N PRO A 275 -14.58 -4.31 10.83
CA PRO A 275 -16.02 -4.19 11.08
C PRO A 275 -16.55 -4.99 12.28
N ASP A 276 -15.86 -6.06 12.68
CA ASP A 276 -16.13 -6.88 13.86
C ASP A 276 -15.32 -6.45 15.12
N ASN A 277 -14.77 -5.23 15.10
CA ASN A 277 -14.03 -4.58 16.18
C ASN A 277 -12.76 -5.33 16.64
N GLN A 278 -12.10 -6.04 15.73
CA GLN A 278 -10.76 -6.58 15.95
C GLN A 278 -9.71 -5.57 15.47
N ALA A 279 -8.49 -5.64 16.00
CA ALA A 279 -7.38 -4.87 15.44
C ALA A 279 -7.15 -5.31 13.98
N ALA A 280 -7.11 -4.34 13.07
CA ALA A 280 -6.78 -4.61 11.68
C ALA A 280 -5.29 -4.95 11.54
N ILE A 281 -4.98 -5.82 10.59
CA ILE A 281 -3.63 -6.35 10.33
C ILE A 281 -3.30 -6.10 8.86
N ASP A 282 -2.12 -5.54 8.60
CA ASP A 282 -1.57 -5.30 7.26
C ASP A 282 -2.54 -4.59 6.30
N ASN A 283 -3.29 -3.61 6.80
CA ASN A 283 -4.35 -2.94 6.05
C ASN A 283 -3.93 -1.59 5.42
N LEU A 284 -2.71 -1.14 5.68
CA LEU A 284 -2.17 0.10 5.12
C LEU A 284 -0.77 -0.13 4.54
N SER A 285 -0.57 0.25 3.27
CA SER A 285 0.73 0.23 2.61
C SER A 285 1.11 1.60 2.05
N LEU A 286 2.40 1.81 1.79
CA LEU A 286 2.91 3.00 1.08
C LEU A 286 3.31 2.62 -0.34
N GLY A 287 3.11 3.51 -1.31
CA GLY A 287 3.55 3.34 -2.69
C GLY A 287 5.06 3.05 -2.79
N LEU A 288 5.50 2.43 -3.88
CA LEU A 288 6.90 1.99 -4.03
C LEU A 288 7.93 3.14 -4.06
N THR A 289 7.47 4.34 -4.40
CA THR A 289 8.27 5.57 -4.44
C THR A 289 7.89 6.55 -3.34
N THR A 290 6.88 6.22 -2.53
CA THR A 290 6.37 7.10 -1.49
C THR A 290 7.31 7.12 -0.29
N VAL A 291 7.64 8.33 0.14
CA VAL A 291 8.42 8.58 1.34
C VAL A 291 7.51 9.35 2.29
N ILE A 292 7.39 8.86 3.53
CA ILE A 292 6.72 9.57 4.60
C ILE A 292 7.74 9.77 5.72
N GLU A 293 7.92 11.00 6.18
CA GLU A 293 8.97 11.36 7.14
C GLU A 293 8.51 11.15 8.58
N ASN A 294 7.23 11.34 8.88
CA ASN A 294 6.77 11.47 10.25
C ASN A 294 5.69 10.44 10.61
N ALA A 295 5.73 9.96 11.85
CA ALA A 295 4.70 9.09 12.41
C ALA A 295 4.34 9.52 13.83
N ILE A 296 3.04 9.56 14.11
CA ILE A 296 2.49 9.87 15.43
C ILE A 296 1.61 8.69 15.85
N GLY A 297 1.95 8.05 16.97
CA GLY A 297 1.17 7.01 17.63
C GLY A 297 -0.11 7.53 18.28
N GLY A 298 -0.92 6.61 18.78
CA GLY A 298 -2.12 6.89 19.57
C GLY A 298 -1.86 6.85 21.07
N SER A 299 -2.87 6.46 21.85
CA SER A 299 -2.71 6.17 23.29
C SER A 299 -2.52 4.67 23.58
N GLY A 300 -2.18 3.89 22.56
CA GLY A 300 -1.97 2.44 22.63
C GLY A 300 -0.51 2.11 22.95
N ASN A 301 -0.16 0.82 22.99
CA ASN A 301 1.27 0.45 23.00
C ASN A 301 1.69 0.25 21.55
N ASP A 302 2.27 1.28 20.95
CA ASP A 302 2.44 1.40 19.53
C ASP A 302 3.83 0.95 19.07
N THR A 303 3.94 0.61 17.79
CA THR A 303 5.22 0.36 17.12
C THR A 303 5.34 1.30 15.94
N LEU A 304 6.37 2.14 15.97
CA LEU A 304 6.66 3.16 14.96
C LEU A 304 8.01 2.85 14.33
N VAL A 305 8.02 2.57 13.04
CA VAL A 305 9.22 2.19 12.29
C VAL A 305 9.48 3.24 11.22
N GLY A 306 10.59 3.95 11.34
CA GLY A 306 11.12 4.90 10.36
C GLY A 306 11.63 4.21 9.08
N ASN A 307 12.26 4.99 8.22
CA ASN A 307 12.75 4.56 6.91
C ASN A 307 14.18 5.06 6.68
N SER A 308 14.54 5.46 5.47
CA SER A 308 15.87 6.00 5.17
C SER A 308 15.96 7.52 5.17
N ALA A 309 14.82 8.21 5.31
CA ALA A 309 14.76 9.65 5.47
C ALA A 309 15.03 10.04 6.92
N SER A 310 15.14 11.33 7.19
CA SER A 310 15.12 11.82 8.57
C SER A 310 13.71 11.75 9.12
N ASN A 311 13.48 10.93 10.14
CA ASN A 311 12.14 10.73 10.68
C ASN A 311 11.86 11.51 11.97
N THR A 312 10.61 11.95 12.13
CA THR A 312 10.06 12.34 13.44
C THR A 312 9.07 11.28 13.90
N LEU A 313 9.40 10.58 14.99
CA LEU A 313 8.56 9.53 15.57
C LEU A 313 8.07 9.97 16.95
N ILE A 314 6.75 9.98 17.17
CA ILE A 314 6.13 10.38 18.44
C ILE A 314 5.22 9.25 18.92
N GLY A 315 5.51 8.65 20.07
CA GLY A 315 4.72 7.57 20.68
C GLY A 315 3.38 8.05 21.24
N ASN A 316 3.42 9.13 22.02
CA ASN A 316 2.33 9.67 22.86
C ASN A 316 2.15 8.90 24.17
N ASP A 317 0.95 8.39 24.47
CA ASP A 317 0.69 7.67 25.73
C ASP A 317 0.81 6.18 25.44
N GLY A 318 1.46 5.40 26.31
CA GLY A 318 1.62 3.96 26.09
C GLY A 318 3.05 3.51 26.32
N ASN A 319 3.28 2.20 26.24
CA ASN A 319 4.64 1.68 26.20
C ASN A 319 5.00 1.42 24.73
N ASP A 320 5.64 2.41 24.12
CA ASP A 320 5.83 2.43 22.67
C ASP A 320 7.19 1.89 22.26
N THR A 321 7.29 1.43 21.02
CA THR A 321 8.57 1.05 20.39
C THR A 321 8.80 1.91 19.16
N LEU A 322 9.82 2.77 19.21
CA LEU A 322 10.20 3.70 18.16
C LEU A 322 11.53 3.24 17.55
N ILE A 323 11.52 2.87 16.26
CA ILE A 323 12.71 2.36 15.54
C ILE A 323 13.03 3.34 14.42
N GLY A 324 14.09 4.15 14.59
CA GLY A 324 14.45 5.21 13.63
C GLY A 324 14.89 4.68 12.25
N GLN A 325 15.63 3.58 12.21
CA GLN A 325 16.38 3.13 11.03
C GLN A 325 17.43 4.17 10.55
N LEU A 326 17.60 4.29 9.24
CA LEU A 326 18.64 5.12 8.61
C LEU A 326 18.17 6.58 8.59
N GLY A 327 19.11 7.51 8.49
CA GLY A 327 18.78 8.95 8.53
C GLY A 327 19.13 9.56 9.88
N ASN A 328 18.71 10.82 10.07
CA ASN A 328 18.86 11.51 11.33
C ASN A 328 17.47 11.64 11.97
N ASP A 329 17.22 10.88 13.04
CA ASP A 329 15.88 10.70 13.57
C ASP A 329 15.68 11.45 14.89
N SER A 330 14.50 12.05 15.03
CA SER A 330 14.00 12.64 16.26
C SER A 330 12.89 11.76 16.82
N MET A 331 13.08 11.22 18.02
CA MET A 331 12.13 10.31 18.65
C MET A 331 11.66 10.86 20.00
N THR A 332 10.36 10.84 20.22
CA THR A 332 9.69 11.25 21.46
C THR A 332 8.85 10.07 21.93
N GLY A 333 9.20 9.44 23.04
CA GLY A 333 8.46 8.29 23.57
C GLY A 333 7.09 8.73 24.07
N GLY A 334 7.08 9.78 24.90
CA GLY A 334 5.90 10.30 25.56
C GLY A 334 5.73 9.70 26.95
N ALA A 335 4.51 9.34 27.32
CA ALA A 335 4.19 8.84 28.64
C ALA A 335 4.13 7.31 28.64
N GLY A 336 5.09 6.68 29.32
CA GLY A 336 5.06 5.25 29.57
C GLY A 336 6.47 4.71 29.80
N SER A 337 6.70 3.47 29.40
CA SER A 337 8.04 2.85 29.39
C SER A 337 8.38 2.48 27.96
N ASP A 338 9.13 3.37 27.32
CA ASP A 338 9.30 3.34 25.86
C ASP A 338 10.62 2.70 25.46
N ILE A 339 10.65 2.18 24.23
CA ILE A 339 11.83 1.59 23.62
C ILE A 339 12.25 2.45 22.43
N PHE A 340 13.43 3.07 22.54
CA PHE A 340 14.12 3.77 21.47
C PHE A 340 15.08 2.80 20.78
N GLY A 341 14.62 2.21 19.68
CA GLY A 341 15.29 1.17 18.90
C GLY A 341 16.23 1.71 17.83
N LEU A 342 17.45 1.16 17.80
CA LEU A 342 18.52 1.50 16.86
C LEU A 342 18.88 0.27 16.03
N SER A 343 18.58 0.30 14.73
CA SER A 343 18.85 -0.80 13.79
C SER A 343 20.06 -0.57 12.89
N ASN A 344 20.77 0.55 13.05
CA ASN A 344 21.99 0.91 12.32
C ASN A 344 22.84 1.92 13.11
N VAL A 345 23.99 2.24 12.54
CA VAL A 345 24.85 3.35 12.95
C VAL A 345 24.27 4.62 12.33
N GLY A 346 23.98 5.64 13.13
CA GLY A 346 23.27 6.86 12.69
C GLY A 346 23.27 7.98 13.73
N PHE A 347 22.51 9.04 13.45
CA PHE A 347 22.32 10.17 14.37
C PHE A 347 20.91 10.15 14.93
N TYR A 348 20.79 9.97 16.23
CA TYR A 348 19.50 9.87 16.90
C TYR A 348 19.37 10.95 17.97
N THR A 349 18.19 11.56 18.05
CA THR A 349 17.83 12.50 19.10
C THR A 349 16.62 11.96 19.84
N PHE A 350 16.77 11.65 21.13
CA PHE A 350 15.68 11.26 22.01
C PHE A 350 15.24 12.50 22.79
N GLN A 351 14.03 12.97 22.53
CA GLN A 351 13.55 14.28 22.97
C GLN A 351 13.13 14.29 24.45
N ASP A 352 12.74 13.15 25.00
CA ASP A 352 12.13 13.05 26.32
C ASP A 352 12.53 11.80 27.12
N PHE A 353 13.59 11.09 26.71
CA PHE A 353 14.05 9.85 27.34
C PHE A 353 14.14 9.94 28.87
N VAL A 354 13.47 9.04 29.59
CA VAL A 354 13.42 8.97 31.05
C VAL A 354 14.30 7.84 31.59
N PRO A 355 15.47 8.12 32.19
CA PRO A 355 16.34 7.08 32.75
C PRO A 355 15.66 6.23 33.82
N GLY A 356 15.92 4.93 33.78
CA GLY A 356 15.30 3.94 34.66
C GLY A 356 13.88 3.52 34.26
N VAL A 357 13.24 4.23 33.33
CA VAL A 357 11.91 3.92 32.80
C VAL A 357 12.05 3.42 31.37
N ASP A 358 12.57 4.28 30.49
CA ASP A 358 12.75 3.97 29.07
C ASP A 358 13.98 3.09 28.82
N LYS A 359 14.04 2.54 27.61
CA LYS A 359 15.14 1.71 27.14
C LYS A 359 15.64 2.16 25.78
N VAL A 360 16.96 2.15 25.64
CA VAL A 360 17.64 2.19 24.35
C VAL A 360 17.87 0.75 23.91
N ALA A 361 17.25 0.34 22.82
CA ALA A 361 17.41 -1.01 22.28
C ALA A 361 18.36 -0.98 21.08
N PHE A 362 19.44 -1.76 21.14
CA PHE A 362 20.28 -2.03 19.98
C PHE A 362 19.84 -3.31 19.29
N ASP A 363 19.69 -3.26 17.98
CA ASP A 363 19.31 -4.43 17.20
C ASP A 363 20.43 -5.47 17.21
N THR A 364 20.11 -6.69 17.65
CA THR A 364 21.06 -7.81 17.65
C THR A 364 21.57 -8.20 16.26
N ARG A 365 20.88 -7.79 15.18
CA ARG A 365 21.35 -7.95 13.79
C ARG A 365 22.59 -7.12 13.47
N LEU A 366 22.93 -6.14 14.32
CA LEU A 366 24.21 -5.42 14.28
C LEU A 366 25.39 -6.25 14.82
N GLY A 367 25.14 -7.47 15.31
CA GLY A 367 26.14 -8.31 15.96
C GLY A 367 26.47 -7.87 17.39
N LEU A 368 25.61 -7.04 18.00
CA LEU A 368 25.72 -6.59 19.38
C LEU A 368 24.68 -7.31 20.26
N THR A 369 25.14 -7.99 21.30
CA THR A 369 24.26 -8.77 22.20
C THR A 369 24.39 -8.36 23.66
N ASN A 370 25.37 -7.53 23.98
CA ASN A 370 25.61 -7.05 25.34
C ASN A 370 26.46 -5.76 25.33
N PHE A 371 26.49 -5.08 26.48
CA PHE A 371 27.20 -3.80 26.60
C PHE A 371 28.72 -3.93 26.43
N ALA A 372 29.32 -5.09 26.73
CA ALA A 372 30.76 -5.28 26.54
C ALA A 372 31.13 -5.26 25.04
N GLU A 373 30.22 -5.69 24.16
CA GLU A 373 30.37 -5.61 22.70
C GLU A 373 30.09 -4.20 22.16
N LEU A 374 29.19 -3.44 22.78
CA LEU A 374 28.90 -2.05 22.41
C LEU A 374 30.02 -1.07 22.84
N SER A 375 30.54 -1.25 24.06
CA SER A 375 31.45 -0.30 24.71
C SER A 375 32.69 0.11 23.90
N PRO A 376 33.33 -0.75 23.07
CA PRO A 376 34.48 -0.35 22.27
C PRO A 376 34.12 0.64 21.15
N TYR A 377 32.84 0.76 20.79
CA TYR A 377 32.39 1.69 19.76
C TYR A 377 32.10 3.09 20.31
N ILE A 378 31.98 3.26 21.63
CA ILE A 378 31.75 4.57 22.26
C ILE A 378 33.07 5.35 22.29
N THR A 379 33.13 6.49 21.63
CA THR A 379 34.33 7.33 21.53
C THR A 379 34.37 8.46 22.55
N SER A 380 33.25 9.10 22.82
CA SER A 380 33.12 10.10 23.87
C SER A 380 31.69 10.16 24.41
N ILE A 381 31.55 10.69 25.62
CA ILE A 381 30.27 11.06 26.22
C ILE A 381 30.43 12.52 26.64
N ASP A 382 29.69 13.40 25.97
CA ASP A 382 29.78 14.83 26.14
C ASP A 382 28.49 15.38 26.76
N THR A 383 28.60 16.46 27.52
CA THR A 383 27.45 17.19 28.07
C THR A 383 27.28 18.50 27.32
N GLN A 384 26.09 18.78 26.80
CA GLN A 384 25.79 20.01 26.07
C GLN A 384 24.60 20.71 26.73
N GLY A 385 24.90 21.65 27.64
CA GLY A 385 23.86 22.23 28.50
C GLY A 385 23.30 21.16 29.43
N ASP A 386 22.01 20.85 29.29
CA ASP A 386 21.31 19.81 30.05
C ASP A 386 21.22 18.46 29.31
N ASP A 387 21.82 18.37 28.12
CA ASP A 387 21.79 17.18 27.28
C ASP A 387 23.03 16.30 27.50
N ILE A 388 22.88 15.00 27.23
CA ILE A 388 24.00 14.07 27.09
C ILE A 388 24.10 13.63 25.63
N VAL A 389 25.30 13.67 25.06
CA VAL A 389 25.58 13.15 23.73
C VAL A 389 26.59 12.01 23.84
N VAL A 390 26.17 10.82 23.41
CA VAL A 390 27.05 9.65 23.31
C VAL A 390 27.50 9.52 21.88
N HIS A 391 28.81 9.66 21.65
CA HIS A 391 29.41 9.54 20.32
C HIS A 391 29.93 8.13 20.07
N PHE A 392 29.76 7.66 18.84
CA PHE A 392 30.20 6.35 18.39
C PHE A 392 31.10 6.46 17.16
N VAL A 393 32.02 5.51 17.01
CA VAL A 393 32.83 5.25 15.80
C VAL A 393 33.46 6.54 15.22
N ASP A 394 34.37 7.16 15.97
CA ASP A 394 35.05 8.42 15.58
C ASP A 394 34.09 9.57 15.21
N ASN A 395 32.96 9.67 15.93
CA ASN A 395 31.92 10.70 15.79
C ASN A 395 31.12 10.66 14.48
N ILE A 396 31.09 9.53 13.76
CA ILE A 396 30.21 9.35 12.59
C ILE A 396 28.78 8.93 12.97
N ALA A 397 28.52 8.72 14.26
CA ALA A 397 27.21 8.45 14.82
C ALA A 397 27.11 9.01 16.24
N SER A 398 25.89 9.34 16.67
CA SER A 398 25.63 9.78 18.03
C SER A 398 24.21 9.52 18.46
N ILE A 399 24.03 9.39 19.78
CA ILE A 399 22.73 9.47 20.42
C ILE A 399 22.73 10.71 21.31
N THR A 400 21.79 11.62 21.07
CA THR A 400 21.55 12.80 21.89
C THR A 400 20.35 12.54 22.79
N PHE A 401 20.54 12.63 24.10
CA PHE A 401 19.49 12.56 25.12
C PHE A 401 19.19 13.98 25.59
N VAL A 402 18.08 14.54 25.14
CA VAL A 402 17.72 15.94 25.41
C VAL A 402 17.20 16.09 26.84
N GLY A 403 17.73 17.08 27.57
CA GLY A 403 17.29 17.47 28.92
C GLY A 403 17.52 16.42 30.01
N VAL A 404 18.19 15.32 29.72
CA VAL A 404 18.32 14.17 30.64
C VAL A 404 19.03 14.52 31.95
N LEU A 405 19.90 15.53 31.97
CA LEU A 405 20.58 15.99 33.20
C LEU A 405 19.66 16.72 34.18
N GLN A 406 18.47 17.17 33.74
CA GLN A 406 17.47 17.75 34.63
C GLN A 406 16.68 16.69 35.40
N GLN A 407 16.80 15.42 35.02
CA GLN A 407 16.02 14.34 35.59
C GLN A 407 16.62 13.81 36.91
N SER A 408 15.75 13.20 37.73
CA SER A 408 16.14 12.70 39.05
C SER A 408 16.98 11.43 39.01
N ALA A 409 16.84 10.63 37.95
CA ALA A 409 17.63 9.43 37.69
C ALA A 409 18.72 9.71 36.66
N ALA A 410 19.88 9.07 36.82
CA ALA A 410 20.98 9.19 35.89
C ALA A 410 20.94 8.07 34.84
N LEU A 411 21.33 8.40 33.61
CA LEU A 411 21.53 7.42 32.54
C LEU A 411 22.53 6.35 32.98
N SER A 412 22.20 5.09 32.71
CA SER A 412 22.94 3.93 33.18
C SER A 412 22.96 2.79 32.16
N VAL A 413 23.86 1.83 32.34
CA VAL A 413 23.90 0.62 31.49
C VAL A 413 22.63 -0.24 31.59
N SER A 414 21.83 -0.09 32.65
CA SER A 414 20.51 -0.76 32.76
C SER A 414 19.43 -0.12 31.91
N ASP A 415 19.71 1.03 31.29
CA ASP A 415 18.84 1.67 30.30
C ASP A 415 19.09 1.14 28.89
N VAL A 416 20.07 0.26 28.72
CA VAL A 416 20.42 -0.34 27.43
C VAL A 416 20.00 -1.81 27.38
N VAL A 417 19.33 -2.19 26.30
CA VAL A 417 18.92 -3.58 26.00
C VAL A 417 19.36 -3.99 24.59
N PHE A 418 19.43 -5.30 24.36
CA PHE A 418 19.81 -5.89 23.07
C PHE A 418 18.74 -6.89 22.66
N GLN A 419 18.07 -6.65 21.53
CA GLN A 419 16.98 -7.50 21.02
C GLN A 419 16.89 -7.42 19.49
N ALA A 420 16.20 -8.35 18.84
CA ALA A 420 16.05 -8.36 17.39
C ALA A 420 14.86 -7.50 16.96
N PHE A 421 15.17 -6.52 16.11
CA PHE A 421 14.25 -5.69 15.30
C PHE A 421 13.62 -6.42 14.13
#